data_AF-A0A0L1IYD4-F1
#
_entry.id   AF-A0A0L1IYD4-F1
#
_cell.length_a   1.000
_cell.length_b   1.000
_cell.length_c   1.000
_cell.angle_alpha   90.00
_cell.angle_beta   90.00
_cell.angle_gamma   90.00
#
_symmetry.space_group_name_H-M   'P 1'
#
loop_
_entity.id
_entity.type
_entity.pdbx_description
1 polymer ?
#
loop_
_entity_poly.entity_id
_entity_poly.type
_entity_poly.pdbx_seq_one_letter_code
_entity_poly.pdbx_strand_id
1 'polypeptide(L)'
;MTAITPQNTDKASFNLQIQEWHSIDGFLHDILLTWKIPRDGTDDYIGLQSPIELMNAAPEFQECPYQAKARLHNMASAVKKVAHIILQRNLEVTLSRPIFEHMLVQCAENFPFCEDVVKAAAGSGGETSLELLFQYGGESLPITEDVVKAAAGTGGYRCLQFLIRQQGESLPITEEVVKAAAPFERGLELLIQHRGESLPITEEVVKEATRIGGYKCLQLLLQHRGESLPITEEVVKAAARSKGGLELLIQYRGKNLPITEKVVKKAVKIGGYKCLQLLIQHQGESLPITEEVVKAAAGNAEYRCLELLIQLQGKSLPITEEVVKAAVGARDYRCLKLLIQHRGKSLPITEEVFKAAGNAEYRRLDLLIQNLGKSLPITEEMLKAAATNTSRHAYDIVYLLLQYRAKSLPITENVLKAAAANNSPFGGIITRELIKHRGESLPITEAVVEAAAKNETPKALQALLEYGKNSPPISDNFIKAVAEHCTPQNLRLLIQYQQKNIPIDEEGKE
;
A
#
# COMPACT_ATOMS: atom_id res chain seq x y z
N MET A 1 -19.14 -34.92 22.91
CA MET A 1 -18.99 -35.61 21.60
C MET A 1 -20.38 -36.12 21.27
N THR A 2 -21.08 -35.61 20.27
CA THR A 2 -20.82 -35.89 18.86
C THR A 2 -21.13 -34.66 18.00
N ALA A 3 -20.18 -34.30 17.14
CA ALA A 3 -20.33 -33.27 16.12
C ALA A 3 -21.12 -33.84 14.93
N ILE A 4 -22.03 -33.04 14.35
CA ILE A 4 -22.66 -33.35 13.06
C ILE A 4 -22.05 -32.41 12.02
N THR A 5 -21.23 -33.00 11.15
CA THR A 5 -20.61 -32.35 9.97
C THR A 5 -21.64 -32.12 8.85
N PRO A 6 -21.53 -31.03 8.07
CA PRO A 6 -22.44 -30.72 6.98
C PRO A 6 -22.12 -31.59 5.76
N GLN A 7 -23.12 -32.34 5.26
CA GLN A 7 -23.00 -33.02 3.97
C GLN A 7 -23.28 -32.05 2.81
N ASN A 8 -22.51 -32.27 1.74
CA ASN A 8 -22.47 -31.51 0.49
C ASN A 8 -23.85 -31.20 -0.10
N THR A 9 -24.05 -29.93 -0.43
CA THR A 9 -25.16 -29.44 -1.25
C THR A 9 -24.80 -29.67 -2.72
N ASP A 10 -25.37 -30.72 -3.32
CA ASP A 10 -25.43 -30.82 -4.77
C ASP A 10 -26.44 -29.81 -5.32
N LYS A 11 -26.03 -29.16 -6.41
CA LYS A 11 -26.80 -28.17 -7.18
C LYS A 11 -28.11 -28.78 -7.66
N ALA A 12 -29.21 -28.52 -6.96
CA ALA A 12 -30.56 -28.66 -7.51
C ALA A 12 -31.22 -27.28 -7.49
N SER A 13 -31.64 -26.84 -8.67
CA SER A 13 -32.39 -25.62 -8.93
C SER A 13 -33.68 -25.57 -8.10
N PHE A 14 -33.79 -24.62 -7.17
CA PHE A 14 -35.05 -24.34 -6.48
C PHE A 14 -35.95 -23.51 -7.40
N ASN A 15 -36.90 -24.17 -8.04
CA ASN A 15 -38.04 -23.51 -8.70
C ASN A 15 -39.10 -23.23 -7.62
N LEU A 16 -39.17 -21.99 -7.12
CA LEU A 16 -40.19 -21.56 -6.18
C LEU A 16 -41.37 -20.96 -6.98
N GLN A 17 -42.44 -21.74 -7.16
CA GLN A 17 -43.75 -21.16 -7.48
C GLN A 17 -44.30 -20.49 -6.22
N ILE A 18 -44.52 -19.18 -6.33
CA ILE A 18 -45.05 -18.30 -5.29
C ILE A 18 -46.52 -18.65 -5.07
N GLN A 19 -46.87 -19.19 -3.90
CA GLN A 19 -48.23 -19.08 -3.39
C GLN A 19 -48.27 -17.88 -2.43
N GLU A 20 -49.32 -17.06 -2.55
CA GLU A 20 -49.67 -16.05 -1.55
C GLU A 20 -50.18 -16.77 -0.30
N TRP A 21 -49.53 -16.58 0.84
CA TRP A 21 -49.94 -17.17 2.12
C TRP A 21 -50.15 -16.06 3.15
N HIS A 22 -51.37 -15.99 3.67
CA HIS A 22 -51.77 -15.01 4.68
C HIS A 22 -51.29 -15.43 6.07
N SER A 23 -50.70 -14.47 6.80
CA SER A 23 -50.25 -14.63 8.18
C SER A 23 -51.43 -14.91 9.10
N ILE A 24 -51.34 -15.98 9.90
CA ILE A 24 -52.19 -16.22 11.06
C ILE A 24 -51.27 -16.53 12.24
N ASP A 25 -51.14 -15.56 13.15
CA ASP A 25 -50.63 -15.62 14.51
C ASP A 25 -49.57 -16.69 14.83
N GLY A 26 -48.30 -16.33 14.59
CA GLY A 26 -47.12 -16.57 15.45
C GLY A 26 -46.71 -17.97 15.97
N PHE A 27 -47.57 -18.98 16.02
CA PHE A 27 -47.36 -20.17 16.87
C PHE A 27 -47.33 -21.51 16.12
N LEU A 28 -47.81 -21.57 14.88
CA LEU A 28 -47.83 -22.81 14.06
C LEU A 28 -46.44 -23.32 13.65
N HIS A 29 -45.45 -22.43 13.57
CA HIS A 29 -44.13 -22.77 13.05
C HIS A 29 -43.36 -23.77 13.94
N ASP A 30 -43.72 -23.86 15.22
CA ASP A 30 -43.01 -24.68 16.22
C ASP A 30 -43.40 -26.16 16.15
N ILE A 31 -44.67 -26.44 15.81
CA ILE A 31 -45.18 -27.81 15.62
C ILE A 31 -44.76 -28.36 14.24
N LEU A 32 -44.71 -27.52 13.21
CA LEU A 32 -44.32 -27.93 11.85
C LEU A 32 -42.83 -28.28 11.70
N LEU A 33 -41.95 -27.63 12.47
CA LEU A 33 -40.50 -27.96 12.44
C LEU A 33 -40.16 -29.28 13.15
N THR A 34 -41.02 -29.78 14.04
CA THR A 34 -40.84 -31.06 14.74
C THR A 34 -41.45 -32.25 13.99
N TRP A 35 -42.40 -32.02 13.08
CA TRP A 35 -43.03 -33.08 12.29
C TRP A 35 -42.44 -33.20 10.87
N LYS A 36 -41.75 -34.32 10.59
CA LYS A 36 -41.67 -34.90 9.24
C LYS A 36 -42.82 -35.91 9.14
N ILE A 37 -43.96 -35.54 8.54
CA ILE A 37 -45.07 -36.48 8.35
C ILE A 37 -44.63 -37.57 7.35
N PRO A 38 -44.48 -38.84 7.74
CA PRO A 38 -44.21 -39.94 6.82
C PRO A 38 -45.47 -40.19 5.98
N ARG A 39 -45.30 -40.43 4.68
CA ARG A 39 -46.41 -40.61 3.72
C ARG A 39 -46.86 -42.06 3.57
N ASP A 40 -46.46 -42.91 4.51
CA ASP A 40 -46.60 -44.36 4.45
C ASP A 40 -47.30 -44.91 5.69
N GLY A 41 -48.63 -44.90 5.66
CA GLY A 41 -49.45 -45.57 6.66
C GLY A 41 -50.91 -45.17 6.55
N THR A 42 -51.76 -46.16 6.35
CA THR A 42 -53.22 -46.09 6.21
C THR A 42 -53.91 -45.40 7.38
N ASP A 43 -54.93 -44.59 7.04
CA ASP A 43 -55.93 -43.95 7.91
C ASP A 43 -55.41 -43.11 9.07
N ASP A 44 -55.27 -41.81 8.82
CA ASP A 44 -56.02 -40.81 9.60
C ASP A 44 -55.92 -39.45 8.90
N TYR A 45 -56.95 -39.14 8.12
CA TYR A 45 -57.24 -37.78 7.71
C TYR A 45 -57.68 -37.04 8.99
N ILE A 46 -56.72 -36.55 9.79
CA ILE A 46 -57.06 -35.62 10.87
C ILE A 46 -57.48 -34.34 10.15
N GLY A 47 -58.79 -34.22 9.89
CA GLY A 47 -59.44 -33.08 9.28
C GLY A 47 -59.39 -31.88 10.21
N LEU A 48 -58.18 -31.39 10.46
CA LEU A 48 -57.90 -30.23 11.29
C LEU A 48 -58.42 -29.01 10.54
N GLN A 49 -59.54 -28.46 11.01
CA GLN A 49 -60.10 -27.23 10.46
C GLN A 49 -59.46 -25.98 11.09
N SER A 50 -58.75 -26.15 12.21
CA SER A 50 -58.07 -25.07 12.91
C SER A 50 -56.69 -25.49 13.45
N PRO A 51 -55.67 -24.63 13.31
CA PRO A 51 -54.36 -24.79 13.94
C PRO A 51 -54.35 -25.07 15.45
N ILE A 52 -55.38 -24.59 16.16
CA ILE A 52 -55.51 -24.71 17.62
C ILE A 52 -55.79 -26.17 18.02
N GLU A 53 -56.39 -26.97 17.13
CA GLU A 53 -56.70 -28.38 17.39
C GLU A 53 -55.42 -29.24 17.47
N LEU A 54 -54.38 -28.92 16.69
CA LEU A 54 -53.07 -29.57 16.75
C LEU A 54 -52.35 -29.30 18.09
N MET A 55 -52.44 -28.07 18.59
CA MET A 55 -51.82 -27.69 19.87
C MET A 55 -52.46 -28.43 21.05
N ASN A 56 -53.77 -28.63 20.99
CA ASN A 56 -54.52 -29.33 22.04
C ASN A 56 -54.33 -30.85 21.98
N ALA A 57 -54.09 -31.42 20.80
CA ALA A 57 -53.94 -32.87 20.61
C ALA A 57 -52.56 -33.41 21.04
N ALA A 58 -51.53 -32.56 21.07
CA ALA A 58 -50.14 -32.98 21.29
C ALA A 58 -49.34 -31.95 22.13
N PRO A 59 -49.79 -31.59 23.34
CA PRO A 59 -49.21 -30.52 24.16
C PRO A 59 -47.76 -30.80 24.61
N GLU A 60 -47.38 -32.07 24.74
CA GLU A 60 -46.02 -32.49 25.10
C GLU A 60 -44.96 -32.19 24.03
N PHE A 61 -45.39 -31.89 22.80
CA PHE A 61 -44.51 -31.50 21.69
C PHE A 61 -44.46 -29.99 21.46
N GLN A 62 -45.18 -29.22 22.28
CA GLN A 62 -45.11 -27.77 22.23
C GLN A 62 -43.75 -27.30 22.77
N GLU A 63 -43.00 -26.55 21.95
CA GLU A 63 -41.74 -25.96 22.38
C GLU A 63 -41.98 -25.04 23.59
N CYS A 64 -41.20 -25.21 24.66
CA CYS A 64 -41.40 -24.36 25.83
C CYS A 64 -40.97 -22.91 25.53
N PRO A 65 -41.57 -21.88 26.16
CA PRO A 65 -41.32 -20.48 25.81
C PRO A 65 -39.84 -20.07 25.87
N TYR A 66 -39.06 -20.69 26.76
CA TYR A 66 -37.62 -20.46 26.85
C TYR A 66 -36.84 -21.01 25.64
N GLN A 67 -37.19 -22.22 25.16
CA GLN A 67 -36.58 -22.83 23.98
C GLN A 67 -36.95 -22.08 22.70
N ALA A 68 -38.22 -21.69 22.56
CA ALA A 68 -38.68 -20.85 21.44
C ALA A 68 -37.92 -19.52 21.40
N LYS A 69 -37.74 -18.86 22.55
CA LYS A 69 -36.94 -17.64 22.67
C LYS A 69 -35.46 -17.85 22.29
N ALA A 70 -34.86 -18.96 22.70
CA ALA A 70 -33.47 -19.28 22.36
C ALA A 70 -33.29 -19.61 20.87
N ARG A 71 -34.23 -20.34 20.26
CA ARG A 71 -34.24 -20.64 18.82
C ARG A 71 -34.43 -19.37 18.00
N LEU A 72 -35.39 -18.52 18.36
CA LEU A 72 -35.59 -17.21 17.74
C LEU A 72 -34.32 -16.35 17.81
N HIS A 73 -33.64 -16.32 18.96
CA HIS A 73 -32.36 -15.60 19.10
C HIS A 73 -31.27 -16.15 18.17
N ASN A 74 -31.13 -17.47 18.06
CA ASN A 74 -30.15 -18.11 17.19
C ASN A 74 -30.47 -17.91 15.69
N MET A 75 -31.74 -18.00 15.32
CA MET A 75 -32.22 -17.72 13.96
C MET A 75 -31.98 -16.24 13.60
N ALA A 76 -32.31 -15.31 14.49
CA ALA A 76 -32.04 -13.88 14.29
C ALA A 76 -30.55 -13.60 14.03
N SER A 77 -29.65 -14.26 14.76
CA SER A 77 -28.20 -14.16 14.54
C SER A 77 -27.74 -14.70 13.18
N ALA A 78 -28.31 -15.82 12.72
CA ALA A 78 -28.02 -16.39 11.41
C ALA A 78 -28.57 -15.51 10.27
N VAL A 79 -29.82 -15.06 10.39
CA VAL A 79 -30.48 -14.16 9.43
C VAL A 79 -29.72 -12.83 9.34
N LYS A 80 -29.24 -12.29 10.46
CA LYS A 80 -28.36 -11.11 10.49
C LYS A 80 -27.09 -11.30 9.65
N LYS A 81 -26.41 -12.45 9.80
CA LYS A 81 -25.19 -12.74 9.01
C LYS A 81 -25.50 -12.86 7.52
N VAL A 82 -26.60 -13.51 7.16
CA VAL A 82 -27.02 -13.67 5.76
C VAL A 82 -27.41 -12.32 5.16
N ALA A 83 -28.18 -11.50 5.88
CA ALA A 83 -28.50 -10.14 5.48
C ALA A 83 -27.25 -9.31 5.20
N HIS A 84 -26.26 -9.36 6.10
CA HIS A 84 -25.00 -8.65 5.92
C HIS A 84 -24.23 -9.11 4.66
N ILE A 85 -24.18 -10.41 4.40
CA ILE A 85 -23.55 -10.97 3.21
C ILE A 85 -24.26 -10.50 1.93
N ILE A 86 -25.60 -10.53 1.92
CA ILE A 86 -26.41 -10.10 0.77
C ILE A 86 -26.12 -8.62 0.47
N LEU A 87 -26.12 -7.77 1.49
CA LEU A 87 -25.94 -6.32 1.36
C LEU A 87 -24.52 -5.91 0.99
N GLN A 88 -23.49 -6.66 1.44
CA GLN A 88 -22.10 -6.36 1.11
C GLN A 88 -21.65 -6.86 -0.27
N ARG A 89 -22.24 -7.94 -0.78
CA ARG A 89 -21.73 -8.61 -1.98
C ARG A 89 -22.32 -8.10 -3.29
N ASN A 90 -23.21 -7.09 -3.27
CA ASN A 90 -23.87 -6.56 -4.48
C ASN A 90 -24.35 -7.69 -5.40
N LEU A 91 -24.90 -8.77 -4.82
CA LEU A 91 -25.49 -9.87 -5.57
C LEU A 91 -26.59 -9.28 -6.47
N GLU A 92 -26.62 -9.68 -7.75
CA GLU A 92 -27.52 -9.12 -8.78
C GLU A 92 -28.88 -8.75 -8.20
N VAL A 93 -29.27 -7.48 -8.40
CA VAL A 93 -30.48 -6.84 -7.82
C VAL A 93 -31.75 -7.67 -8.05
N THR A 94 -31.77 -8.45 -9.14
CA THR A 94 -32.86 -9.34 -9.54
C THR A 94 -33.05 -10.54 -8.61
N LEU A 95 -31.99 -11.07 -8.00
CA LEU A 95 -32.05 -12.24 -7.11
C LEU A 95 -31.98 -11.85 -5.63
N SER A 96 -31.25 -10.78 -5.29
CA SER A 96 -31.03 -10.38 -3.90
C SER A 96 -32.26 -9.76 -3.25
N ARG A 97 -33.10 -9.03 -4.01
CA ARG A 97 -34.30 -8.38 -3.49
C ARG A 97 -35.37 -9.39 -3.01
N PRO A 98 -35.81 -10.38 -3.81
CA PRO A 98 -36.83 -11.34 -3.35
C PRO A 98 -36.36 -12.18 -2.17
N ILE A 99 -35.06 -12.52 -2.12
CA ILE A 99 -34.47 -13.26 -0.99
C ILE A 99 -34.49 -12.41 0.27
N PHE A 100 -34.07 -11.14 0.17
CA PHE A 100 -34.06 -10.23 1.31
C PHE A 100 -35.48 -9.91 1.80
N GLU A 101 -36.42 -9.66 0.89
CA GLU A 101 -37.83 -9.44 1.19
C GLU A 101 -38.47 -10.67 1.84
N HIS A 102 -38.24 -11.87 1.29
CA HIS A 102 -38.73 -13.12 1.88
C HIS A 102 -38.15 -13.34 3.28
N MET A 103 -36.85 -13.06 3.48
CA MET A 103 -36.24 -13.12 4.81
C MET A 103 -36.89 -12.14 5.80
N LEU A 104 -37.24 -10.92 5.36
CA LEU A 104 -37.92 -9.94 6.20
C LEU A 104 -39.35 -10.38 6.54
N VAL A 105 -40.13 -10.86 5.57
CA VAL A 105 -41.50 -11.38 5.81
C VAL A 105 -41.51 -12.52 6.83
N GLN A 106 -40.60 -13.48 6.69
CA GLN A 106 -40.51 -14.63 7.59
C GLN A 106 -40.07 -14.26 9.01
N CYS A 107 -39.44 -13.10 9.18
CA CYS A 107 -38.90 -12.68 10.48
C CYS A 107 -39.63 -11.45 11.06
N ALA A 108 -40.60 -10.84 10.38
CA ALA A 108 -41.10 -9.48 10.64
C ALA A 108 -41.63 -9.24 12.07
N GLU A 109 -42.20 -10.25 12.73
CA GLU A 109 -42.71 -10.10 14.11
C GLU A 109 -41.63 -10.22 15.20
N ASN A 110 -40.44 -10.74 14.88
CA ASN A 110 -39.37 -11.01 15.85
C ASN A 110 -37.95 -10.63 15.37
N PHE A 111 -37.81 -9.98 14.20
CA PHE A 111 -36.52 -9.52 13.71
C PHE A 111 -36.15 -8.25 14.47
N PRO A 112 -35.12 -8.26 15.34
CA PRO A 112 -34.57 -7.00 15.79
C PRO A 112 -33.98 -6.35 14.54
N PHE A 113 -34.62 -5.29 14.04
CA PHE A 113 -34.04 -4.38 13.05
C PHE A 113 -32.84 -3.69 13.68
N CYS A 114 -31.77 -4.46 13.90
CA CYS A 114 -30.58 -3.98 14.57
C CYS A 114 -29.87 -2.99 13.67
N GLU A 115 -29.26 -2.00 14.30
CA GLU A 115 -28.53 -0.92 13.64
C GLU A 115 -27.55 -1.44 12.60
N ASP A 116 -26.87 -2.56 12.85
CA ASP A 116 -25.92 -3.17 11.91
C ASP A 116 -26.53 -3.53 10.54
N VAL A 117 -27.78 -4.01 10.52
CA VAL A 117 -28.47 -4.37 9.26
C VAL A 117 -28.90 -3.11 8.53
N VAL A 118 -29.43 -2.13 9.24
CA VAL A 118 -29.84 -0.83 8.68
C VAL A 118 -28.61 -0.08 8.13
N LYS A 119 -27.50 -0.09 8.87
CA LYS A 119 -26.20 0.49 8.47
C LYS A 119 -25.63 -0.20 7.23
N ALA A 120 -25.70 -1.53 7.17
CA ALA A 120 -25.28 -2.27 5.99
C ALA A 120 -26.15 -1.95 4.76
N ALA A 121 -27.46 -1.81 4.95
CA ALA A 121 -28.37 -1.45 3.86
C ALA A 121 -28.11 -0.02 3.37
N ALA A 122 -27.95 0.94 4.29
CA ALA A 122 -27.54 2.31 3.99
C ALA A 122 -26.21 2.35 3.21
N GLY A 123 -25.23 1.55 3.64
CA GLY A 123 -23.90 1.44 3.03
C GLY A 123 -23.84 0.70 1.70
N SER A 124 -24.94 0.12 1.21
CA SER A 124 -24.98 -0.59 -0.09
C SER A 124 -24.99 0.35 -1.30
N GLY A 125 -25.36 1.63 -1.10
CA GLY A 125 -25.48 2.65 -2.15
C GLY A 125 -26.78 2.62 -2.96
N GLY A 126 -27.62 1.59 -2.79
CA GLY A 126 -28.96 1.47 -3.38
C GLY A 126 -30.08 1.58 -2.34
N GLU A 127 -31.12 2.37 -2.62
CA GLU A 127 -32.20 2.64 -1.64
C GLU A 127 -33.13 1.45 -1.40
N THR A 128 -33.22 0.49 -2.32
CA THR A 128 -34.21 -0.61 -2.27
C THR A 128 -34.17 -1.45 -1.00
N SER A 129 -32.97 -1.77 -0.49
CA SER A 129 -32.85 -2.52 0.77
C SER A 129 -33.33 -1.70 1.96
N LEU A 130 -33.09 -0.39 1.94
CA LEU A 130 -33.54 0.52 2.98
C LEU A 130 -35.06 0.75 2.91
N GLU A 131 -35.62 0.88 1.71
CA GLU A 131 -37.07 0.94 1.46
C GLU A 131 -37.80 -0.27 2.03
N LEU A 132 -37.31 -1.48 1.74
CA LEU A 132 -37.87 -2.72 2.29
C LEU A 132 -37.79 -2.74 3.83
N LEU A 133 -36.66 -2.34 4.41
CA LEU A 133 -36.55 -2.26 5.87
C LEU A 133 -37.57 -1.28 6.45
N PHE A 134 -37.80 -0.13 5.82
CA PHE A 134 -38.80 0.85 6.27
C PHE A 134 -40.23 0.33 6.11
N GLN A 135 -40.53 -0.43 5.05
CA GLN A 135 -41.85 -1.03 4.83
C GLN A 135 -42.24 -2.01 5.95
N TYR A 136 -41.29 -2.81 6.45
CA TYR A 136 -41.56 -3.81 7.50
C TYR A 136 -41.27 -3.31 8.92
N GLY A 137 -40.29 -2.42 9.11
CA GLY A 137 -39.89 -1.90 10.42
C GLY A 137 -40.52 -0.56 10.82
N GLY A 138 -41.04 0.21 9.86
CA GLY A 138 -41.67 1.51 10.10
C GLY A 138 -40.77 2.49 10.87
N GLU A 139 -41.37 3.27 11.77
CA GLU A 139 -40.68 4.28 12.61
C GLU A 139 -39.74 3.67 13.67
N SER A 140 -39.81 2.35 13.90
CA SER A 140 -39.00 1.67 14.92
C SER A 140 -37.55 1.41 14.49
N LEU A 141 -37.21 1.68 13.23
CA LEU A 141 -35.86 1.47 12.72
C LEU A 141 -34.84 2.38 13.42
N PRO A 142 -33.69 1.85 13.88
CA PRO A 142 -32.63 2.67 14.45
C PRO A 142 -31.90 3.45 13.35
N ILE A 143 -32.36 4.68 13.08
CA ILE A 143 -31.68 5.63 12.19
C ILE A 143 -30.70 6.49 13.01
N THR A 144 -29.57 5.87 13.37
CA THR A 144 -28.49 6.54 14.11
C THR A 144 -27.57 7.33 13.18
N GLU A 145 -26.71 8.17 13.75
CA GLU A 145 -25.64 8.87 13.02
C GLU A 145 -24.80 7.90 12.16
N ASP A 146 -24.50 6.72 12.68
CA ASP A 146 -23.69 5.70 12.02
C ASP A 146 -24.34 5.13 10.75
N VAL A 147 -25.68 5.02 10.75
CA VAL A 147 -26.47 4.65 9.57
C VAL A 147 -26.42 5.75 8.52
N VAL A 148 -26.61 7.01 8.94
CA VAL A 148 -26.57 8.17 8.02
C VAL A 148 -25.17 8.36 7.43
N LYS A 149 -24.13 8.21 8.26
CA LYS A 149 -22.72 8.23 7.84
C LYS A 149 -22.41 7.13 6.83
N ALA A 150 -22.95 5.92 7.03
CA ALA A 150 -22.80 4.83 6.07
C ALA A 150 -23.45 5.19 4.73
N ALA A 151 -24.68 5.72 4.71
CA ALA A 151 -25.34 6.18 3.48
C ALA A 151 -24.54 7.27 2.76
N ALA A 152 -24.08 8.27 3.50
CA ALA A 152 -23.30 9.40 3.00
C ALA A 152 -21.97 8.96 2.34
N GLY A 153 -21.36 7.89 2.84
CA GLY A 153 -20.02 7.43 2.44
C GLY A 153 -19.94 6.53 1.20
N THR A 154 -21.04 6.25 0.51
CA THR A 154 -21.08 5.23 -0.57
C THR A 154 -20.83 5.77 -1.98
N GLY A 155 -20.86 7.10 -2.18
CA GLY A 155 -20.89 7.73 -3.51
C GLY A 155 -22.22 7.61 -4.25
N GLY A 156 -23.07 6.63 -3.89
CA GLY A 156 -24.49 6.62 -4.19
C GLY A 156 -25.23 7.59 -3.26
N TYR A 157 -26.16 8.38 -3.80
CA TYR A 157 -26.90 9.40 -3.03
C TYR A 157 -28.32 8.98 -2.66
N ARG A 158 -28.82 7.88 -3.24
CA ARG A 158 -30.23 7.48 -3.10
C ARG A 158 -30.60 7.10 -1.68
N CYS A 159 -29.77 6.31 -0.99
CA CYS A 159 -29.98 6.00 0.43
C CYS A 159 -30.07 7.27 1.28
N LEU A 160 -29.14 8.21 1.07
CA LEU A 160 -29.13 9.47 1.81
C LEU A 160 -30.36 10.32 1.50
N GLN A 161 -30.76 10.40 0.22
CA GLN A 161 -31.98 11.09 -0.21
C GLN A 161 -33.24 10.47 0.41
N PHE A 162 -33.31 9.14 0.45
CA PHE A 162 -34.42 8.43 1.06
C PHE A 162 -34.50 8.72 2.56
N LEU A 163 -33.39 8.64 3.30
CA LEU A 163 -33.34 8.97 4.72
C LEU A 163 -33.76 10.42 5.01
N ILE A 164 -33.34 11.38 4.18
CA ILE A 164 -33.77 12.78 4.27
C ILE A 164 -35.28 12.91 4.08
N ARG A 165 -35.88 12.20 3.12
CA ARG A 165 -37.34 12.25 2.89
C ARG A 165 -38.15 11.65 4.05
N GLN A 166 -37.65 10.58 4.67
CA GLN A 166 -38.38 9.89 5.74
C GLN A 166 -38.26 10.59 7.10
N GLN A 167 -37.07 11.08 7.46
CA GLN A 167 -36.80 11.65 8.78
C GLN A 167 -36.78 13.19 8.77
N GLY A 168 -36.54 13.83 7.63
CA GLY A 168 -36.52 15.29 7.52
C GLY A 168 -35.58 15.93 8.52
N GLU A 169 -36.11 16.81 9.36
CA GLU A 169 -35.34 17.56 10.35
C GLU A 169 -34.76 16.70 11.47
N SER A 170 -35.38 15.56 11.83
CA SER A 170 -34.88 14.68 12.90
C SER A 170 -33.62 13.90 12.51
N LEU A 171 -33.24 13.90 11.22
CA LEU A 171 -32.11 13.12 10.74
C LEU A 171 -30.79 13.58 11.38
N PRO A 172 -30.02 12.70 12.06
CA PRO A 172 -28.79 13.09 12.74
C PRO A 172 -27.68 13.37 11.72
N ILE A 173 -27.57 14.65 11.32
CA ILE A 173 -26.51 15.14 10.43
C ILE A 173 -25.49 15.89 11.27
N THR A 174 -24.46 15.17 11.71
CA THR A 174 -23.31 15.68 12.44
C THR A 174 -22.16 16.01 11.48
N GLU A 175 -21.08 16.62 11.98
CA GLU A 175 -19.84 16.82 11.22
C GLU A 175 -19.31 15.52 10.59
N GLU A 176 -19.39 14.40 11.29
CA GLU A 176 -18.87 13.11 10.80
C GLU A 176 -19.68 12.56 9.62
N VAL A 177 -20.99 12.85 9.57
CA VAL A 177 -21.83 12.56 8.39
C VAL A 177 -21.42 13.44 7.21
N VAL A 178 -21.23 14.74 7.43
CA VAL A 178 -20.82 15.68 6.37
C VAL A 178 -19.44 15.31 5.83
N LYS A 179 -18.50 14.94 6.71
CA LYS A 179 -17.16 14.49 6.35
C LYS A 179 -17.19 13.20 5.52
N ALA A 180 -18.09 12.26 5.83
CA ALA A 180 -18.28 11.06 5.01
C ALA A 180 -18.85 11.39 3.62
N ALA A 181 -19.73 12.38 3.52
CA ALA A 181 -20.29 12.86 2.25
C ALA A 181 -19.32 13.74 1.44
N ALA A 182 -18.33 14.38 2.08
CA ALA A 182 -17.47 15.40 1.49
C ALA A 182 -16.74 14.95 0.20
N PRO A 183 -16.32 13.69 0.02
CA PRO A 183 -15.77 13.20 -1.24
C PRO A 183 -16.78 13.04 -2.39
N PHE A 184 -18.08 13.12 -2.12
CA PHE A 184 -19.15 12.71 -3.03
C PHE A 184 -20.10 13.88 -3.36
N GLU A 185 -19.95 14.42 -4.57
CA GLU A 185 -20.64 15.63 -5.07
C GLU A 185 -22.15 15.64 -4.74
N ARG A 186 -22.88 14.60 -5.15
CA ARG A 186 -24.34 14.53 -4.95
C ARG A 186 -24.75 14.35 -3.49
N GLY A 187 -23.99 13.58 -2.72
CA GLY A 187 -24.27 13.38 -1.29
C GLY A 187 -24.11 14.68 -0.52
N LEU A 188 -23.02 15.41 -0.79
CA LEU A 188 -22.75 16.71 -0.19
C LEU A 188 -23.79 17.76 -0.61
N GLU A 189 -24.15 17.80 -1.89
CA GLU A 189 -25.19 18.71 -2.41
C GLU A 189 -26.54 18.50 -1.70
N LEU A 190 -26.97 17.25 -1.49
CA LEU A 190 -28.20 16.96 -0.74
C LEU A 190 -28.15 17.46 0.69
N LEU A 191 -27.02 17.28 1.37
CA LEU A 191 -26.85 17.78 2.75
C LEU A 191 -26.89 19.31 2.79
N ILE A 192 -26.28 19.99 1.81
CA ILE A 192 -26.34 21.45 1.67
C ILE A 192 -27.79 21.91 1.42
N GLN A 193 -28.52 21.27 0.51
CA GLN A 193 -29.92 21.61 0.23
C GLN A 193 -30.83 21.40 1.44
N HIS A 194 -30.57 20.35 2.24
CA HIS A 194 -31.40 20.00 3.39
C HIS A 194 -31.12 20.87 4.62
N ARG A 195 -29.85 21.13 4.95
CA ARG A 195 -29.46 21.86 6.18
C ARG A 195 -29.08 23.32 5.95
N GLY A 196 -28.77 23.71 4.72
CA GLY A 196 -28.37 25.07 4.36
C GLY A 196 -27.23 25.60 5.24
N GLU A 197 -27.45 26.77 5.83
CA GLU A 197 -26.45 27.42 6.69
C GLU A 197 -26.17 26.68 8.01
N SER A 198 -27.06 25.78 8.44
CA SER A 198 -26.86 25.00 9.68
C SER A 198 -25.91 23.80 9.51
N LEU A 199 -25.51 23.48 8.27
CA LEU A 199 -24.67 22.31 8.00
C LEU A 199 -23.27 22.46 8.65
N PRO A 200 -22.83 21.53 9.52
CA PRO A 200 -21.54 21.65 10.19
C PRO A 200 -20.38 21.43 9.20
N ILE A 201 -19.84 22.54 8.69
CA ILE A 201 -18.70 22.54 7.77
C ILE A 201 -17.48 23.06 8.53
N THR A 202 -16.61 22.14 8.92
CA THR A 202 -15.33 22.41 9.60
C THR A 202 -14.16 22.31 8.63
N GLU A 203 -12.96 22.66 9.09
CA GLU A 203 -11.72 22.47 8.33
C GLU A 203 -11.53 21.01 7.87
N GLU A 204 -11.88 20.03 8.69
CA GLU A 204 -11.73 18.61 8.34
C GLU A 204 -12.69 18.17 7.23
N VAL A 205 -13.92 18.70 7.20
CA VAL A 205 -14.85 18.51 6.08
C VAL A 205 -14.27 19.06 4.78
N VAL A 206 -13.71 20.27 4.84
CA VAL A 206 -13.10 20.91 3.66
C VAL A 206 -11.89 20.10 3.18
N LYS A 207 -11.03 19.62 4.08
CA LYS A 207 -9.89 18.76 3.75
C LYS A 207 -10.32 17.49 3.04
N GLU A 208 -11.35 16.81 3.54
CA GLU A 208 -11.82 15.55 2.94
C GLU A 208 -12.41 15.78 1.54
N ALA A 209 -13.09 16.90 1.32
CA ALA A 209 -13.55 17.32 -0.01
C ALA A 209 -12.40 17.47 -1.02
N THR A 210 -11.16 17.76 -0.59
CA THR A 210 -10.01 17.90 -1.51
C THR A 210 -9.40 16.58 -2.00
N ARG A 211 -9.77 15.43 -1.41
CA ARG A 211 -8.95 14.20 -1.49
C ARG A 211 -9.17 13.34 -2.75
N ILE A 212 -10.38 13.29 -3.32
CA ILE A 212 -10.75 12.36 -4.42
C ILE A 212 -11.52 13.07 -5.52
N GLY A 213 -10.86 13.54 -6.59
CA GLY A 213 -11.56 14.23 -7.71
C GLY A 213 -12.42 15.43 -7.27
N GLY A 214 -12.29 15.84 -6.01
CA GLY A 214 -13.29 16.60 -5.26
C GLY A 214 -13.08 18.10 -5.38
N TYR A 215 -12.42 18.55 -6.46
CA TYR A 215 -12.46 19.96 -6.80
C TYR A 215 -13.92 20.41 -6.97
N LYS A 216 -14.82 19.53 -7.44
CA LYS A 216 -16.27 19.80 -7.47
C LYS A 216 -16.90 19.91 -6.09
N CYS A 217 -16.59 19.01 -5.16
CA CYS A 217 -17.11 19.10 -3.78
C CYS A 217 -16.58 20.37 -3.09
N LEU A 218 -15.30 20.68 -3.27
CA LEU A 218 -14.72 21.93 -2.82
C LEU A 218 -15.41 23.14 -3.46
N GLN A 219 -15.75 23.07 -4.75
CA GLN A 219 -16.51 24.11 -5.45
C GLN A 219 -17.90 24.30 -4.85
N LEU A 220 -18.62 23.21 -4.52
CA LEU A 220 -19.92 23.29 -3.83
C LEU A 220 -19.79 23.98 -2.46
N LEU A 221 -18.78 23.60 -1.66
CA LEU A 221 -18.53 24.23 -0.36
C LEU A 221 -18.16 25.72 -0.49
N LEU A 222 -17.38 26.08 -1.52
CA LEU A 222 -17.01 27.46 -1.81
C LEU A 222 -18.22 28.29 -2.27
N GLN A 223 -19.10 27.72 -3.09
CA GLN A 223 -20.35 28.38 -3.52
C GLN A 223 -21.32 28.58 -2.35
N HIS A 224 -21.38 27.61 -1.43
CA HIS A 224 -22.26 27.65 -0.26
C HIS A 224 -21.77 28.64 0.81
N ARG A 225 -20.49 28.58 1.20
CA ARG A 225 -19.96 29.37 2.34
C ARG A 225 -19.13 30.59 1.94
N GLY A 226 -18.62 30.66 0.71
CA GLY A 226 -17.79 31.76 0.22
C GLY A 226 -16.60 32.07 1.13
N GLU A 227 -16.53 33.32 1.60
CA GLU A 227 -15.46 33.80 2.50
C GLU A 227 -15.48 33.17 3.89
N SER A 228 -16.63 32.65 4.34
CA SER A 228 -16.74 31.99 5.67
C SER A 228 -16.15 30.58 5.69
N LEU A 229 -15.81 30.00 4.54
CA LEU A 229 -15.24 28.65 4.47
C LEU A 229 -13.83 28.63 5.13
N PRO A 230 -13.56 27.71 6.08
CA PRO A 230 -12.28 27.65 6.77
C PRO A 230 -11.18 27.11 5.85
N ILE A 231 -10.46 28.01 5.18
CA ILE A 231 -9.34 27.69 4.29
C ILE A 231 -8.03 28.01 5.01
N THR A 232 -7.53 27.03 5.75
CA THR A 232 -6.26 27.09 6.48
C THR A 232 -5.10 26.56 5.61
N GLU A 233 -3.86 26.69 6.10
CA GLU A 233 -2.69 26.06 5.47
C GLU A 233 -2.88 24.55 5.22
N GLU A 234 -3.51 23.82 6.17
CA GLU A 234 -3.69 22.37 6.05
C GLU A 234 -4.71 22.00 4.97
N VAL A 235 -5.73 22.83 4.73
CA VAL A 235 -6.64 22.71 3.57
C VAL A 235 -5.87 22.93 2.27
N VAL A 236 -5.06 23.98 2.18
CA VAL A 236 -4.26 24.27 0.97
C VAL A 236 -3.28 23.13 0.68
N LYS A 237 -2.63 22.60 1.71
CA LYS A 237 -1.73 21.45 1.63
C LYS A 237 -2.46 20.19 1.19
N ALA A 238 -3.70 19.95 1.64
CA ALA A 238 -4.51 18.84 1.17
C ALA A 238 -4.88 18.99 -0.32
N ALA A 239 -5.29 20.20 -0.74
CA ALA A 239 -5.61 20.54 -2.13
C ALA A 239 -4.40 20.45 -3.07
N ALA A 240 -3.18 20.73 -2.58
CA ALA A 240 -1.93 20.69 -3.33
C ALA A 240 -1.56 19.30 -3.90
N ARG A 241 -2.38 18.28 -3.66
CA ARG A 241 -2.28 16.96 -4.30
C ARG A 241 -2.83 16.93 -5.73
N SER A 242 -3.60 17.93 -6.14
CA SER A 242 -4.20 17.99 -7.48
C SER A 242 -4.25 19.43 -8.01
N LYS A 243 -4.09 19.59 -9.33
CA LYS A 243 -4.15 20.93 -9.95
C LYS A 243 -5.51 21.59 -9.71
N GLY A 244 -6.61 20.86 -9.93
CA GLY A 244 -7.96 21.43 -9.89
C GLY A 244 -8.36 21.97 -8.51
N GLY A 245 -8.08 21.23 -7.44
CA GLY A 245 -8.36 21.71 -6.08
C GLY A 245 -7.56 22.95 -5.73
N LEU A 246 -6.26 22.96 -6.08
CA LEU A 246 -5.38 24.10 -5.81
C LEU A 246 -5.75 25.33 -6.65
N GLU A 247 -6.11 25.14 -7.93
CA GLU A 247 -6.57 26.19 -8.85
C GLU A 247 -7.84 26.87 -8.33
N LEU A 248 -8.81 26.11 -7.82
CA LEU A 248 -10.01 26.68 -7.19
C LEU A 248 -9.68 27.52 -5.96
N LEU A 249 -8.84 27.02 -5.05
CA LEU A 249 -8.46 27.80 -3.87
C LEU A 249 -7.75 29.11 -4.23
N ILE A 250 -6.91 29.09 -5.28
CA ILE A 250 -6.27 30.30 -5.80
C ILE A 250 -7.29 31.27 -6.41
N GLN A 251 -8.28 30.77 -7.17
CA GLN A 251 -9.32 31.61 -7.75
C GLN A 251 -10.17 32.31 -6.69
N TYR A 252 -10.50 31.63 -5.59
CA TYR A 252 -11.36 32.18 -4.54
C TYR A 252 -10.61 33.06 -3.52
N ARG A 253 -9.42 32.66 -3.04
CA ARG A 253 -8.68 33.41 -2.01
C ARG A 253 -7.56 34.30 -2.56
N GLY A 254 -7.16 34.09 -3.81
CA GLY A 254 -6.13 34.90 -4.47
C GLY A 254 -4.84 35.00 -3.65
N LYS A 255 -4.40 36.23 -3.39
CA LYS A 255 -3.16 36.53 -2.65
C LYS A 255 -3.23 36.15 -1.16
N ASN A 256 -4.42 35.98 -0.60
CA ASN A 256 -4.60 35.65 0.82
C ASN A 256 -4.45 34.15 1.11
N LEU A 257 -4.21 33.32 0.09
CA LEU A 257 -4.06 31.88 0.27
C LEU A 257 -2.75 31.55 1.01
N PRO A 258 -2.79 30.83 2.15
CA PRO A 258 -1.59 30.52 2.93
C PRO A 258 -0.75 29.45 2.24
N ILE A 259 0.13 29.88 1.33
CA ILE A 259 1.11 29.01 0.65
C ILE A 259 2.43 29.07 1.42
N THR A 260 2.70 28.01 2.19
CA THR A 260 3.93 27.83 2.95
C THR A 260 4.84 26.81 2.28
N GLU A 261 6.07 26.65 2.79
CA GLU A 261 6.98 25.59 2.38
C GLU A 261 6.32 24.19 2.41
N LYS A 262 5.48 23.90 3.41
CA LYS A 262 4.80 22.60 3.53
C LYS A 262 3.85 22.34 2.36
N VAL A 263 3.15 23.38 1.90
CA VAL A 263 2.26 23.33 0.72
C VAL A 263 3.10 23.05 -0.53
N VAL A 264 4.19 23.79 -0.74
CA VAL A 264 5.07 23.63 -1.90
C VAL A 264 5.69 22.23 -1.92
N LYS A 265 6.19 21.75 -0.77
CA LYS A 265 6.76 20.40 -0.63
C LYS A 265 5.72 19.32 -0.94
N LYS A 266 4.46 19.52 -0.54
CA LYS A 266 3.36 18.59 -0.84
C LYS A 266 2.99 18.57 -2.33
N ALA A 267 2.92 19.76 -2.95
CA ALA A 267 2.74 19.92 -4.40
C ALA A 267 3.84 19.19 -5.16
N VAL A 268 5.11 19.40 -4.79
CA VAL A 268 6.25 18.74 -5.42
C VAL A 268 6.18 17.22 -5.27
N LYS A 269 5.92 16.70 -4.07
CA LYS A 269 5.97 15.24 -3.80
C LYS A 269 4.79 14.45 -4.38
N ILE A 270 3.60 15.04 -4.42
CA ILE A 270 2.36 14.32 -4.79
C ILE A 270 1.65 14.99 -5.96
N GLY A 271 1.47 16.31 -5.93
CA GLY A 271 0.78 17.04 -6.99
C GLY A 271 1.53 17.12 -8.33
N GLY A 272 2.85 16.92 -8.29
CA GLY A 272 3.73 16.88 -9.45
C GLY A 272 3.89 18.23 -10.15
N TYR A 273 4.38 18.18 -11.38
CA TYR A 273 4.73 19.34 -12.19
C TYR A 273 3.60 20.38 -12.30
N LYS A 274 2.36 19.93 -12.53
CA LYS A 274 1.21 20.83 -12.76
C LYS A 274 0.86 21.67 -11.53
N CYS A 275 0.96 21.09 -10.34
CA CYS A 275 0.68 21.82 -9.10
C CYS A 275 1.79 22.84 -8.80
N LEU A 276 3.06 22.44 -8.96
CA LEU A 276 4.18 23.36 -8.80
C LEU A 276 4.11 24.51 -9.80
N GLN A 277 3.84 24.23 -11.08
CA GLN A 277 3.71 25.27 -12.12
C GLN A 277 2.64 26.29 -11.76
N LEU A 278 1.48 25.84 -11.27
CA LEU A 278 0.38 26.71 -10.84
C LEU A 278 0.78 27.60 -9.65
N LEU A 279 1.49 27.04 -8.66
CA LEU A 279 2.03 27.82 -7.54
C LEU A 279 3.04 28.88 -7.99
N ILE A 280 3.92 28.53 -8.93
CA ILE A 280 4.90 29.46 -9.52
C ILE A 280 4.19 30.57 -10.30
N GLN A 281 3.14 30.25 -11.07
CA GLN A 281 2.35 31.26 -11.79
C GLN A 281 1.66 32.24 -10.83
N HIS A 282 1.26 31.78 -9.65
CA HIS A 282 0.55 32.59 -8.67
C HIS A 282 1.47 33.46 -7.79
N GLN A 283 2.59 32.91 -7.31
CA GLN A 283 3.49 33.59 -6.38
C GLN A 283 4.84 34.02 -6.98
N GLY A 284 5.21 33.49 -8.14
CA GLY A 284 6.49 33.79 -8.79
C GLY A 284 7.68 33.57 -7.85
N GLU A 285 8.53 34.60 -7.73
CA GLU A 285 9.72 34.57 -6.89
C GLU A 285 9.43 34.55 -5.38
N SER A 286 8.21 34.90 -4.95
CA SER A 286 7.86 34.87 -3.52
C SER A 286 7.49 33.47 -3.01
N LEU A 287 7.52 32.45 -3.89
CA LEU A 287 7.23 31.08 -3.51
C LEU A 287 8.32 30.55 -2.55
N PRO A 288 7.97 29.98 -1.38
CA PRO A 288 8.96 29.53 -0.40
C PRO A 288 9.65 28.24 -0.85
N ILE A 289 10.74 28.41 -1.61
CA ILE A 289 11.59 27.32 -2.11
C ILE A 289 12.81 27.23 -1.19
N THR A 290 12.77 26.27 -0.28
CA THR A 290 13.86 25.91 0.63
C THR A 290 14.64 24.71 0.09
N GLU A 291 15.79 24.40 0.71
CA GLU A 291 16.52 23.16 0.44
C GLU A 291 15.62 21.92 0.53
N GLU A 292 14.70 21.87 1.50
CA GLU A 292 13.79 20.73 1.70
C GLU A 292 12.78 20.56 0.56
N VAL A 293 12.37 21.65 -0.10
CA VAL A 293 11.57 21.62 -1.33
C VAL A 293 12.40 21.08 -2.49
N VAL A 294 13.64 21.56 -2.64
CA VAL A 294 14.55 21.10 -3.71
C VAL A 294 14.93 19.63 -3.53
N LYS A 295 15.22 19.20 -2.29
CA LYS A 295 15.49 17.81 -1.92
C LYS A 295 14.29 16.92 -2.25
N ALA A 296 13.08 17.39 -1.95
CA ALA A 296 11.86 16.67 -2.31
C ALA A 296 11.67 16.55 -3.83
N ALA A 297 11.99 17.59 -4.61
CA ALA A 297 11.93 17.55 -6.07
C ALA A 297 12.99 16.61 -6.67
N ALA A 298 14.22 16.70 -6.16
CA ALA A 298 15.35 15.87 -6.57
C ALA A 298 15.10 14.38 -6.34
N GLY A 299 14.48 14.03 -5.21
CA GLY A 299 14.10 12.65 -4.88
C GLY A 299 12.80 12.15 -5.52
N ASN A 300 12.08 12.99 -6.27
CA ASN A 300 10.82 12.61 -6.89
C ASN A 300 11.06 11.80 -8.20
N ALA A 301 10.09 10.96 -8.56
CA ALA A 301 10.07 10.24 -9.83
C ALA A 301 9.86 11.16 -11.04
N GLU A 302 9.26 12.35 -10.85
CA GLU A 302 9.05 13.32 -11.93
C GLU A 302 10.12 14.44 -11.88
N TYR A 303 11.14 14.33 -12.74
CA TYR A 303 12.24 15.31 -12.83
C TYR A 303 11.80 16.73 -13.19
N ARG A 304 10.63 16.91 -13.82
CA ARG A 304 10.12 18.22 -14.27
C ARG A 304 9.87 19.20 -13.14
N CYS A 305 9.59 18.71 -11.92
CA CYS A 305 9.52 19.59 -10.75
C CYS A 305 10.87 20.26 -10.49
N LEU A 306 11.97 19.48 -10.53
CA LEU A 306 13.31 20.03 -10.34
C LEU A 306 13.70 20.99 -11.47
N GLU A 307 13.34 20.66 -12.71
CA GLU A 307 13.55 21.53 -13.88
C GLU A 307 12.88 22.90 -13.71
N LEU A 308 11.62 22.95 -13.26
CA LEU A 308 10.92 24.21 -12.97
C LEU A 308 11.62 25.04 -11.89
N LEU A 309 12.06 24.39 -10.80
CA LEU A 309 12.75 25.10 -9.72
C LEU A 309 14.10 25.68 -10.21
N ILE A 310 14.82 24.94 -11.07
CA ILE A 310 16.05 25.43 -11.73
C ILE A 310 15.74 26.62 -12.63
N GLN A 311 14.65 26.59 -13.41
CA GLN A 311 14.26 27.71 -14.28
C GLN A 311 13.88 28.96 -13.47
N LEU A 312 13.23 28.78 -12.32
CA LEU A 312 12.76 29.90 -11.49
C LEU A 312 13.90 30.58 -10.71
N GLN A 313 14.76 29.81 -10.05
CA GLN A 313 15.80 30.37 -9.15
C GLN A 313 17.22 30.31 -9.74
N GLY A 314 17.45 29.52 -10.79
CA GLY A 314 18.74 29.43 -11.45
C GLY A 314 19.87 29.16 -10.45
N LYS A 315 20.87 30.05 -10.41
CA LYS A 315 22.05 29.91 -9.56
C LYS A 315 21.76 30.06 -8.06
N SER A 316 20.66 30.67 -7.64
CA SER A 316 20.31 30.82 -6.23
C SER A 316 19.61 29.59 -5.63
N LEU A 317 19.21 28.61 -6.47
CA LEU A 317 18.55 27.39 -6.00
C LEU A 317 19.43 26.63 -4.98
N PRO A 318 18.94 26.35 -3.76
CA PRO A 318 19.73 25.71 -2.70
C PRO A 318 19.97 24.24 -3.04
N ILE A 319 21.09 23.96 -3.71
CA ILE A 319 21.55 22.62 -4.04
C ILE A 319 22.69 22.27 -3.10
N THR A 320 22.39 21.46 -2.09
CA THR A 320 23.35 20.92 -1.11
C THR A 320 23.70 19.47 -1.44
N GLU A 321 24.64 18.90 -0.69
CA GLU A 321 24.96 17.47 -0.76
C GLU A 321 23.73 16.58 -0.58
N GLU A 322 22.81 16.95 0.32
CA GLU A 322 21.59 16.19 0.61
C GLU A 322 20.59 16.20 -0.55
N VAL A 323 20.53 17.29 -1.31
CA VAL A 323 19.78 17.36 -2.58
C VAL A 323 20.39 16.41 -3.61
N VAL A 324 21.72 16.36 -3.70
CA VAL A 324 22.42 15.46 -4.63
C VAL A 324 22.19 13.99 -4.25
N LYS A 325 22.30 13.64 -2.96
CA LYS A 325 21.97 12.28 -2.47
C LYS A 325 20.53 11.89 -2.78
N ALA A 326 19.58 12.81 -2.62
CA ALA A 326 18.19 12.55 -2.99
C ALA A 326 18.03 12.26 -4.49
N ALA A 327 18.71 13.01 -5.37
CA ALA A 327 18.72 12.76 -6.81
C ALA A 327 19.39 11.43 -7.18
N VAL A 328 20.45 11.04 -6.47
CA VAL A 328 21.10 9.73 -6.62
C VAL A 328 20.13 8.60 -6.22
N GLY A 329 19.40 8.76 -5.12
CA GLY A 329 18.41 7.77 -4.66
C GLY A 329 17.08 7.77 -5.43
N ALA A 330 16.82 8.80 -6.25
CA ALA A 330 15.57 8.92 -7.00
C ALA A 330 15.40 7.77 -8.00
N ARG A 331 14.16 7.39 -8.33
CA ARG A 331 13.89 6.38 -9.36
C ARG A 331 14.35 6.84 -10.75
N ASP A 332 14.17 8.12 -11.06
CA ASP A 332 14.53 8.72 -12.33
C ASP A 332 15.92 9.39 -12.25
N TYR A 333 16.90 8.86 -12.97
CA TYR A 333 18.26 9.41 -12.99
C TYR A 333 18.35 10.80 -13.63
N ARG A 334 17.29 11.26 -14.34
CA ARG A 334 17.25 12.59 -14.96
C ARG A 334 17.36 13.72 -13.94
N CYS A 335 16.93 13.52 -12.69
CA CYS A 335 17.14 14.50 -11.63
C CYS A 335 18.63 14.77 -11.41
N LEU A 336 19.45 13.72 -11.30
CA LEU A 336 20.90 13.86 -11.17
C LEU A 336 21.53 14.49 -12.41
N LYS A 337 21.08 14.08 -13.60
CA LYS A 337 21.55 14.65 -14.87
C LYS A 337 21.29 16.16 -14.94
N LEU A 338 20.10 16.63 -14.52
CA LEU A 338 19.77 18.05 -14.47
C LEU A 338 20.65 18.83 -13.49
N LEU A 339 20.88 18.29 -12.29
CA LEU A 339 21.77 18.93 -11.31
C LEU A 339 23.20 19.08 -11.87
N ILE A 340 23.70 18.05 -12.55
CA ILE A 340 24.99 18.08 -13.23
C ILE A 340 25.01 19.13 -14.35
N GLN A 341 23.98 19.19 -15.19
CA GLN A 341 23.90 20.20 -16.26
C GLN A 341 23.85 21.63 -15.71
N HIS A 342 23.22 21.82 -14.55
CA HIS A 342 23.04 23.14 -13.94
C HIS A 342 24.26 23.64 -13.16
N ARG A 343 24.90 22.77 -12.36
CA ARG A 343 26.04 23.13 -11.50
C ARG A 343 27.40 22.69 -12.05
N GLY A 344 27.43 21.70 -12.94
CA GLY A 344 28.66 21.11 -13.46
C GLY A 344 29.61 20.71 -12.33
N LYS A 345 30.85 21.19 -12.41
CA LYS A 345 31.90 20.93 -11.41
C LYS A 345 31.64 21.58 -10.04
N SER A 346 30.71 22.53 -9.93
CA SER A 346 30.35 23.15 -8.65
C SER A 346 29.28 22.36 -7.89
N LEU A 347 28.87 21.18 -8.38
CA LEU A 347 27.91 20.34 -7.69
C LEU A 347 28.56 19.78 -6.41
N PRO A 348 27.90 19.87 -5.24
CA PRO A 348 28.47 19.41 -3.97
C PRO A 348 28.48 17.88 -3.93
N ILE A 349 29.57 17.30 -4.44
CA ILE A 349 29.77 15.86 -4.48
C ILE A 349 30.86 15.51 -3.47
N THR A 350 30.47 14.78 -2.43
CA THR A 350 31.35 14.24 -1.39
C THR A 350 31.54 12.73 -1.56
N GLU A 351 32.40 12.13 -0.74
CA GLU A 351 32.54 10.67 -0.66
C GLU A 351 31.19 9.97 -0.36
N GLU A 352 30.33 10.58 0.45
CA GLU A 352 29.03 10.02 0.81
C GLU A 352 28.03 10.02 -0.36
N VAL A 353 28.07 11.05 -1.22
CA VAL A 353 27.32 11.04 -2.49
C VAL A 353 27.79 9.89 -3.39
N PHE A 354 29.10 9.64 -3.39
CA PHE A 354 29.68 8.54 -4.17
C PHE A 354 29.29 7.17 -3.63
N LYS A 355 29.34 6.96 -2.31
CA LYS A 355 28.87 5.71 -1.68
C LYS A 355 27.40 5.47 -2.02
N ALA A 356 26.57 6.50 -1.97
CA ALA A 356 25.16 6.39 -2.38
C ALA A 356 25.02 5.99 -3.85
N ALA A 357 25.83 6.55 -4.76
CA ALA A 357 25.80 6.22 -6.19
C ALA A 357 26.36 4.83 -6.49
N GLY A 358 27.39 4.41 -5.77
CA GLY A 358 28.00 3.08 -5.85
C GLY A 358 27.08 1.95 -5.35
N ASN A 359 26.02 2.29 -4.61
CA ASN A 359 24.94 1.38 -4.22
C ASN A 359 23.70 1.48 -5.13
N ALA A 360 23.70 2.39 -6.10
CA ALA A 360 22.59 2.63 -7.02
C ALA A 360 22.83 1.96 -8.39
N GLU A 361 22.08 2.36 -9.41
CA GLU A 361 22.30 1.94 -10.80
C GLU A 361 23.58 2.56 -11.37
N TYR A 362 24.35 1.78 -12.13
CA TYR A 362 25.64 2.18 -12.72
C TYR A 362 25.61 3.52 -13.47
N ARG A 363 24.48 3.87 -14.13
CA ARG A 363 24.30 5.14 -14.86
C ARG A 363 24.50 6.37 -13.99
N ARG A 364 24.15 6.30 -12.69
CA ARG A 364 24.31 7.43 -11.77
C ARG A 364 25.77 7.65 -11.44
N LEU A 365 26.51 6.57 -11.23
CA LEU A 365 27.95 6.62 -11.02
C LEU A 365 28.67 7.14 -12.28
N ASP A 366 28.27 6.66 -13.46
CA ASP A 366 28.79 7.13 -14.75
C ASP A 366 28.60 8.64 -14.95
N LEU A 367 27.40 9.17 -14.65
CA LEU A 367 27.15 10.61 -14.70
C LEU A 367 28.07 11.42 -13.77
N LEU A 368 28.28 10.96 -12.53
CA LEU A 368 29.17 11.65 -11.57
C LEU A 368 30.63 11.61 -12.03
N ILE A 369 31.07 10.46 -12.56
CA ILE A 369 32.40 10.25 -13.12
C ILE A 369 32.63 11.20 -14.31
N GLN A 370 31.70 11.24 -15.27
CA GLN A 370 31.78 12.12 -16.44
C GLN A 370 31.82 13.61 -16.05
N ASN A 371 31.08 14.01 -15.01
CA ASN A 371 31.04 15.41 -14.55
C ASN A 371 32.34 15.85 -13.88
N LEU A 372 32.88 15.04 -12.97
CA LEU A 372 34.06 15.40 -12.17
C LEU A 372 35.37 15.16 -12.92
N GLY A 373 35.43 14.21 -13.85
CA GLY A 373 36.71 13.94 -14.51
C GLY A 373 37.77 13.51 -13.47
N LYS A 374 39.03 13.89 -13.74
CA LYS A 374 40.16 13.60 -12.86
C LYS A 374 40.09 14.27 -11.48
N SER A 375 39.06 15.06 -11.17
CA SER A 375 38.89 15.64 -9.84
C SER A 375 38.19 14.71 -8.84
N LEU A 376 37.66 13.57 -9.28
CA LEU A 376 37.05 12.60 -8.38
C LEU A 376 38.12 11.76 -7.66
N PRO A 377 38.32 11.92 -6.33
CA PRO A 377 39.09 10.94 -5.56
C PRO A 377 38.26 9.66 -5.43
N ILE A 378 38.78 8.54 -5.93
CA ILE A 378 38.22 7.23 -5.62
C ILE A 378 38.99 6.72 -4.40
N THR A 379 38.31 6.65 -3.26
CA THR A 379 38.89 6.15 -2.00
C THR A 379 38.83 4.62 -1.92
N GLU A 380 39.59 4.04 -1.00
CA GLU A 380 39.51 2.61 -0.67
C GLU A 380 38.09 2.22 -0.23
N GLU A 381 37.45 3.03 0.61
CA GLU A 381 36.08 2.77 1.10
C GLU A 381 35.04 2.80 -0.02
N MET A 382 35.19 3.67 -1.02
CA MET A 382 34.33 3.66 -2.21
C MET A 382 34.49 2.36 -3.02
N LEU A 383 35.73 1.88 -3.18
CA LEU A 383 35.98 0.61 -3.85
C LEU A 383 35.46 -0.59 -3.05
N LYS A 384 35.60 -0.57 -1.72
CA LYS A 384 35.02 -1.60 -0.84
C LYS A 384 33.50 -1.64 -0.98
N ALA A 385 32.84 -0.49 -0.93
CA ALA A 385 31.39 -0.41 -1.11
C ALA A 385 30.96 -1.02 -2.47
N ALA A 386 31.62 -0.63 -3.56
CA ALA A 386 31.39 -1.22 -4.89
C ALA A 386 31.66 -2.73 -4.92
N ALA A 387 32.75 -3.20 -4.30
CA ALA A 387 33.14 -4.60 -4.26
C ALA A 387 32.16 -5.48 -3.46
N THR A 388 31.51 -4.92 -2.45
CA THR A 388 30.48 -5.60 -1.63
C THR A 388 29.07 -5.45 -2.17
N ASN A 389 28.87 -4.68 -3.25
CA ASN A 389 27.54 -4.46 -3.82
C ASN A 389 26.96 -5.80 -4.34
N THR A 390 25.71 -6.08 -3.98
CA THR A 390 25.00 -7.31 -4.33
C THR A 390 23.88 -7.10 -5.36
N SER A 391 23.70 -5.85 -5.82
CA SER A 391 22.73 -5.50 -6.86
C SER A 391 23.10 -6.09 -8.21
N ARG A 392 22.12 -6.13 -9.13
CA ARG A 392 22.33 -6.54 -10.53
C ARG A 392 23.33 -5.67 -11.32
N HIS A 393 23.74 -4.53 -10.76
CA HIS A 393 24.66 -3.57 -11.38
C HIS A 393 26.06 -3.60 -10.74
N ALA A 394 26.29 -4.48 -9.76
CA ALA A 394 27.56 -4.53 -9.02
C ALA A 394 28.77 -4.72 -9.95
N TYR A 395 28.66 -5.62 -10.93
CA TYR A 395 29.69 -5.84 -11.93
C TYR A 395 29.95 -4.57 -12.77
N ASP A 396 28.89 -3.94 -13.30
CA ASP A 396 29.00 -2.73 -14.13
C ASP A 396 29.67 -1.58 -13.36
N ILE A 397 29.36 -1.44 -12.07
CA ILE A 397 29.92 -0.41 -11.18
C ILE A 397 31.42 -0.61 -10.99
N VAL A 398 31.86 -1.82 -10.63
CA VAL A 398 33.28 -2.12 -10.46
C VAL A 398 34.02 -1.97 -11.78
N TYR A 399 33.43 -2.46 -12.87
CA TYR A 399 34.02 -2.37 -14.20
C TYR A 399 34.20 -0.92 -14.66
N LEU A 400 33.20 -0.07 -14.43
CA LEU A 400 33.28 1.36 -14.72
C LEU A 400 34.39 2.06 -13.92
N LEU A 401 34.54 1.74 -12.62
CA LEU A 401 35.61 2.29 -11.79
C LEU A 401 36.99 1.86 -12.30
N LEU A 402 37.14 0.58 -12.66
CA LEU A 402 38.37 0.02 -13.23
C LEU A 402 38.76 0.71 -14.55
N GLN A 403 37.82 0.90 -15.47
CA GLN A 403 38.08 1.61 -16.73
C GLN A 403 38.49 3.07 -16.52
N TYR A 404 37.92 3.72 -15.50
CA TYR A 404 38.11 5.13 -15.28
C TYR A 404 39.50 5.50 -14.73
N ARG A 405 40.08 4.66 -13.86
CA ARG A 405 41.38 4.91 -13.22
C ARG A 405 42.26 3.67 -13.03
N ALA A 406 42.32 2.78 -14.02
CA ALA A 406 43.03 1.49 -13.95
C ALA A 406 44.41 1.49 -13.25
N LYS A 407 45.22 2.56 -13.38
CA LYS A 407 46.57 2.64 -12.77
C LYS A 407 46.65 3.31 -11.39
N SER A 408 45.59 3.95 -10.91
CA SER A 408 45.63 4.76 -9.67
C SER A 408 44.51 4.44 -8.68
N LEU A 409 43.81 3.32 -8.85
CA LEU A 409 42.81 2.87 -7.90
C LEU A 409 43.50 2.30 -6.66
N PRO A 410 43.06 2.65 -5.44
CA PRO A 410 43.58 2.06 -4.21
C PRO A 410 43.01 0.64 -4.02
N ILE A 411 43.43 -0.30 -4.87
CA ILE A 411 43.09 -1.72 -4.73
C ILE A 411 43.99 -2.30 -3.62
N THR A 412 43.53 -2.19 -2.39
CA THR A 412 44.20 -2.71 -1.19
C THR A 412 43.81 -4.16 -0.90
N GLU A 413 44.49 -4.79 0.06
CA GLU A 413 44.10 -6.10 0.58
C GLU A 413 42.66 -6.09 1.13
N ASN A 414 42.24 -5.01 1.81
CA ASN A 414 40.88 -4.92 2.34
C ASN A 414 39.82 -4.85 1.22
N VAL A 415 40.11 -4.19 0.11
CA VAL A 415 39.21 -4.17 -1.08
C VAL A 415 39.07 -5.58 -1.65
N LEU A 416 40.19 -6.31 -1.78
CA LEU A 416 40.16 -7.70 -2.24
C LEU A 416 39.46 -8.63 -1.27
N LYS A 417 39.70 -8.48 0.04
CA LYS A 417 39.02 -9.25 1.08
C LYS A 417 37.51 -9.01 1.05
N ALA A 418 37.09 -7.76 0.86
CA ALA A 418 35.68 -7.39 0.74
C ALA A 418 35.03 -8.00 -0.51
N ALA A 419 35.72 -7.97 -1.65
CA ALA A 419 35.27 -8.64 -2.87
C ALA A 419 35.20 -10.16 -2.71
N ALA A 420 36.22 -10.75 -2.07
CA ALA A 420 36.32 -12.17 -1.80
C ALA A 420 35.19 -12.65 -0.89
N ALA A 421 34.77 -11.85 0.09
CA ALA A 421 33.64 -12.14 0.98
C ALA A 421 32.26 -11.89 0.33
N ASN A 422 32.19 -11.34 -0.89
CA ASN A 422 30.92 -11.07 -1.55
C ASN A 422 30.31 -12.37 -2.10
N ASN A 423 29.31 -12.92 -1.41
CA ASN A 423 28.63 -14.15 -1.81
C ASN A 423 27.56 -13.95 -2.91
N SER A 424 27.47 -12.76 -3.53
CA SER A 424 26.57 -12.55 -4.67
C SER A 424 27.05 -13.30 -5.92
N PRO A 425 26.17 -13.52 -6.93
CA PRO A 425 26.57 -14.16 -8.20
C PRO A 425 27.72 -13.46 -8.93
N PHE A 426 27.96 -12.18 -8.63
CA PHE A 426 29.00 -11.34 -9.23
C PHE A 426 30.28 -11.31 -8.39
N GLY A 427 30.28 -11.71 -7.12
CA GLY A 427 31.43 -11.55 -6.22
C GLY A 427 32.71 -12.23 -6.72
N GLY A 428 32.59 -13.43 -7.28
CA GLY A 428 33.74 -14.11 -7.92
C GLY A 428 34.26 -13.40 -9.18
N ILE A 429 33.35 -12.77 -9.96
CA ILE A 429 33.72 -12.00 -11.15
C ILE A 429 34.42 -10.70 -10.73
N ILE A 430 33.86 -10.00 -9.75
CA ILE A 430 34.42 -8.79 -9.15
C ILE A 430 35.82 -9.07 -8.60
N THR A 431 35.96 -10.14 -7.81
CA THR A 431 37.25 -10.61 -7.27
C THR A 431 38.25 -10.81 -8.40
N ARG A 432 37.86 -11.53 -9.46
CA ARG A 432 38.73 -11.76 -10.64
C ARG A 432 39.17 -10.47 -11.32
N GLU A 433 38.26 -9.52 -11.54
CA GLU A 433 38.59 -8.26 -12.20
C GLU A 433 39.51 -7.37 -11.36
N LEU A 434 39.29 -7.31 -10.05
CA LEU A 434 40.18 -6.59 -9.13
C LEU A 434 41.58 -7.20 -9.11
N ILE A 435 41.69 -8.53 -9.13
CA ILE A 435 42.98 -9.22 -9.19
C ILE A 435 43.76 -8.89 -10.46
N LYS A 436 43.09 -8.81 -11.62
CA LYS A 436 43.74 -8.41 -12.88
C LYS A 436 44.34 -7.00 -12.83
N HIS A 437 43.77 -6.10 -12.03
CA HIS A 437 44.14 -4.69 -11.98
C HIS A 437 44.94 -4.27 -10.74
N ARG A 438 45.12 -5.14 -9.74
CA ARG A 438 45.79 -4.83 -8.46
C ARG A 438 47.29 -4.52 -8.54
N GLY A 439 47.90 -4.61 -9.73
CA GLY A 439 49.35 -4.55 -9.94
C GLY A 439 50.09 -5.78 -9.38
N GLU A 440 51.35 -5.99 -9.76
CA GLU A 440 52.15 -7.14 -9.33
C GLU A 440 52.57 -7.10 -7.85
N SER A 441 52.36 -5.98 -7.16
CA SER A 441 52.90 -5.71 -5.82
C SER A 441 52.02 -6.13 -4.64
N LEU A 442 50.75 -6.51 -4.85
CA LEU A 442 49.84 -6.89 -3.77
C LEU A 442 49.66 -8.42 -3.71
N PRO A 443 50.22 -9.11 -2.69
CA PRO A 443 50.12 -10.57 -2.57
C PRO A 443 48.70 -11.02 -2.24
N ILE A 444 48.32 -12.23 -2.69
CA ILE A 444 47.11 -12.91 -2.18
C ILE A 444 47.48 -13.50 -0.82
N THR A 445 46.95 -12.92 0.25
CA THR A 445 47.17 -13.40 1.62
C THR A 445 46.19 -14.51 1.97
N GLU A 446 46.57 -15.33 2.95
CA GLU A 446 45.67 -16.33 3.56
C GLU A 446 44.36 -15.69 4.05
N ALA A 447 44.38 -14.45 4.54
CA ALA A 447 43.18 -13.73 4.99
C ALA A 447 42.17 -13.43 3.86
N VAL A 448 42.64 -13.15 2.64
CA VAL A 448 41.78 -12.97 1.46
C VAL A 448 41.22 -14.32 1.00
N VAL A 449 42.05 -15.38 1.03
CA VAL A 449 41.63 -16.75 0.71
C VAL A 449 40.58 -17.25 1.70
N GLU A 450 40.76 -17.00 2.99
CA GLU A 450 39.81 -17.37 4.04
C GLU A 450 38.44 -16.73 3.82
N ALA A 451 38.43 -15.44 3.47
CA ALA A 451 37.20 -14.72 3.18
C ALA A 451 36.43 -15.37 2.01
N ALA A 452 37.10 -15.76 0.94
CA ALA A 452 36.49 -16.48 -0.18
C ALA A 452 36.08 -17.91 0.17
N ALA A 453 36.85 -18.60 1.01
CA ALA A 453 36.60 -19.99 1.40
C ALA A 453 35.29 -20.15 2.18
N LYS A 454 34.88 -19.11 2.93
CA LYS A 454 33.62 -19.06 3.68
C LYS A 454 32.38 -18.83 2.80
N ASN A 455 32.54 -18.47 1.52
CA ASN A 455 31.40 -18.28 0.63
C ASN A 455 30.72 -19.59 0.25
N GLU A 456 29.42 -19.54 -0.03
CA GLU A 456 28.66 -20.68 -0.53
C GLU A 456 29.10 -21.07 -1.95
N THR A 457 29.48 -20.09 -2.76
CA THR A 457 29.91 -20.31 -4.15
C THR A 457 31.44 -20.35 -4.27
N PRO A 458 32.00 -21.27 -5.07
CA PRO A 458 33.45 -21.42 -5.21
C PRO A 458 34.11 -20.38 -6.11
N LYS A 459 33.34 -19.49 -6.75
CA LYS A 459 33.84 -18.63 -7.83
C LYS A 459 34.92 -17.65 -7.36
N ALA A 460 34.76 -17.07 -6.16
CA ALA A 460 35.75 -16.15 -5.59
C ALA A 460 37.05 -16.88 -5.25
N LEU A 461 36.94 -18.04 -4.59
CA LEU A 461 38.08 -18.87 -4.24
C LEU A 461 38.81 -19.36 -5.49
N GLN A 462 38.07 -19.87 -6.48
CA GLN A 462 38.62 -20.29 -7.77
C GLN A 462 39.37 -19.16 -8.46
N ALA A 463 38.81 -17.93 -8.50
CA ALA A 463 39.49 -16.78 -9.09
C ALA A 463 40.81 -16.44 -8.39
N LEU A 464 40.86 -16.54 -7.06
CA LEU A 464 42.10 -16.30 -6.29
C LEU A 464 43.15 -17.37 -6.60
N LEU A 465 42.77 -18.65 -6.59
CA LEU A 465 43.68 -19.77 -6.83
C LEU A 465 44.20 -19.80 -8.29
N GLU A 466 43.36 -19.44 -9.27
CA GLU A 466 43.76 -19.37 -10.69
C GLU A 466 44.82 -18.30 -10.96
N TYR A 467 44.71 -17.14 -10.29
CA TYR A 467 45.65 -16.02 -10.44
C TYR A 467 46.85 -16.10 -9.50
N GLY A 468 46.78 -16.91 -8.44
CA GLY A 468 47.83 -17.10 -7.44
C GLY A 468 49.07 -17.89 -7.90
N LYS A 469 49.33 -18.05 -9.21
CA LYS A 469 50.48 -18.84 -9.71
C LYS A 469 51.86 -18.39 -9.20
N ASN A 470 51.97 -17.15 -8.70
CA ASN A 470 53.18 -16.60 -8.05
C ASN A 470 52.99 -16.35 -6.54
N SER A 471 51.93 -16.90 -5.93
CA SER A 471 51.65 -16.79 -4.49
C SER A 471 52.16 -18.04 -3.77
N PRO A 472 52.65 -17.91 -2.52
CA PRO A 472 53.17 -19.05 -1.77
C PRO A 472 52.11 -20.15 -1.63
N PRO A 473 52.54 -21.43 -1.51
CA PRO A 473 51.62 -22.51 -1.17
C PRO A 473 50.88 -22.17 0.13
N ILE A 474 49.61 -22.55 0.19
CA ILE A 474 48.76 -22.28 1.35
C ILE A 474 49.18 -23.27 2.45
N SER A 475 49.34 -22.81 3.69
CA SER A 475 49.84 -23.71 4.74
C SER A 475 48.82 -24.79 5.12
N ASP A 476 49.29 -26.00 5.47
CA ASP A 476 48.41 -27.07 5.95
C ASP A 476 47.68 -26.67 7.25
N ASN A 477 48.32 -25.84 8.07
CA ASN A 477 47.71 -25.27 9.27
C ASN A 477 46.56 -24.33 8.92
N PHE A 478 46.70 -23.52 7.86
CA PHE A 478 45.60 -22.71 7.35
C PHE A 478 44.45 -23.57 6.83
N ILE A 479 44.73 -24.60 6.01
CA ILE A 479 43.68 -25.48 5.48
C ILE A 479 42.89 -26.13 6.62
N LYS A 480 43.57 -26.58 7.69
CA LYS A 480 42.92 -27.10 8.89
C LYS A 480 42.06 -26.03 9.59
N ALA A 481 42.58 -24.82 9.75
CA ALA A 481 41.87 -23.72 10.40
C ALA A 481 40.60 -23.30 9.63
N VAL A 482 40.64 -23.26 8.29
CA VAL A 482 39.48 -22.87 7.49
C VAL A 482 38.50 -24.01 7.24
N ALA A 483 38.89 -25.27 7.45
CA ALA A 483 38.03 -26.43 7.22
C ALA A 483 36.73 -26.39 8.05
N GLU A 484 36.76 -25.79 9.24
CA GLU A 484 35.59 -25.67 10.13
C GLU A 484 34.54 -24.65 9.64
N HIS A 485 34.93 -23.77 8.71
CA HIS A 485 34.11 -22.64 8.27
C HIS A 485 33.94 -22.57 6.74
N CYS A 486 34.46 -23.56 6.02
CA CYS A 486 34.54 -23.62 4.58
C CYS A 486 33.55 -24.65 4.02
N THR A 487 32.96 -24.38 2.86
CA THR A 487 32.08 -25.37 2.22
C THR A 487 32.88 -26.58 1.70
N PRO A 488 32.28 -27.79 1.59
CA PRO A 488 32.99 -28.95 1.05
C PRO A 488 33.58 -28.72 -0.35
N GLN A 489 32.91 -27.90 -1.17
CA GLN A 489 33.38 -27.54 -2.50
C GLN A 489 34.65 -26.67 -2.44
N ASN A 490 34.65 -25.66 -1.57
CA ASN A 490 35.79 -24.77 -1.37
C ASN A 490 36.97 -25.50 -0.71
N LEU A 491 36.71 -26.37 0.25
CA LEU A 491 37.74 -27.19 0.89
C LEU A 491 38.42 -28.11 -0.14
N ARG A 492 37.65 -28.72 -1.03
CA ARG A 492 38.18 -29.53 -2.13
C ARG A 492 39.09 -28.74 -3.06
N LEU A 493 38.73 -27.49 -3.38
CA LEU A 493 39.57 -26.61 -4.21
C LEU A 493 40.90 -26.26 -3.54
N LEU A 494 40.89 -25.97 -2.23
CA LEU A 494 42.11 -25.69 -1.46
C LEU A 494 43.06 -26.89 -1.45
N ILE A 495 42.53 -28.09 -1.16
CA ILE A 495 43.34 -29.33 -1.16
C ILE A 495 43.93 -29.60 -2.55
N GLN A 496 43.15 -29.42 -3.62
CA GLN A 496 43.63 -29.60 -4.99
C GLN A 496 44.70 -28.60 -5.38
N TYR A 497 44.60 -27.34 -4.93
CA TYR A 497 45.62 -26.34 -5.17
C TYR A 497 46.93 -26.69 -4.44
N GLN A 498 46.82 -27.12 -3.17
CA GLN A 498 47.98 -27.54 -2.39
C GLN A 498 48.74 -28.69 -3.05
N GLN A 499 48.01 -29.73 -3.47
CA GLN A 499 48.60 -30.89 -4.15
C GLN A 499 49.33 -30.54 -5.46
N LYS A 500 48.92 -29.47 -6.16
CA LYS A 500 49.53 -29.04 -7.43
C LYS A 500 50.78 -28.17 -7.23
N ASN A 501 50.94 -27.56 -6.07
CA ASN A 501 52.02 -26.61 -5.77
C ASN A 501 52.98 -27.10 -4.68
N ILE A 502 52.97 -28.40 -4.38
CA ILE A 502 54.02 -29.03 -3.57
C ILE A 502 55.34 -28.82 -4.33
N PRO A 503 56.36 -28.18 -3.72
CA PRO A 503 57.69 -28.12 -4.32
C PRO A 503 58.15 -29.56 -4.60
N ILE A 504 58.50 -29.86 -5.85
CA ILE A 504 59.22 -31.10 -6.14
C ILE A 504 60.62 -30.84 -5.60
N ASP A 505 60.93 -31.37 -4.43
CA ASP A 505 62.27 -31.30 -3.88
C ASP A 505 63.24 -31.93 -4.91
N GLU A 506 64.16 -31.14 -5.46
CA GLU A 506 65.29 -31.64 -6.26
C GLU A 506 66.35 -32.35 -5.38
N GLU A 507 65.91 -33.13 -4.39
CA GLU A 507 66.76 -34.01 -3.60
C GLU A 507 66.42 -35.47 -3.88
N GLY A 508 66.58 -35.82 -5.16
CA GLY A 508 66.71 -37.20 -5.64
C GLY A 508 68.16 -37.50 -6.03
N LYS A 509 69.08 -37.41 -5.06
CA LYS A 509 70.43 -38.04 -5.02
C LYS A 509 70.81 -38.08 -3.53
N GLU A 510 70.95 -39.21 -2.83
CA GLU A 510 71.08 -40.64 -3.14
C GLU A 510 70.29 -41.47 -2.12
#